data_AF-A0A2G2BGD9-F1
#
_entry.id   AF-A0A2G2BGD9-F1
#
_cell.length_a   1.000
_cell.length_b   1.000
_cell.length_c   1.000
_cell.angle_alpha   90.00
_cell.angle_beta   90.00
_cell.angle_gamma   90.00
#
_symmetry.space_group_name_H-M   'P 1'
#
loop_
_entity.id
_entity.type
_entity.pdbx_description
1 polymer ?
#
loop_
_entity_poly.entity_id
_entity_poly.type
_entity_poly.pdbx_seq_one_letter_code
_entity_poly.pdbx_strand_id
1 'polypeptide(L)'
;MASEVIDDLVTDTNGGLMASTGGRFYGWVIGGSLPADWLTTVWDQNAASAACSPAMAVVEEVCGAWLLDLLALPENASFGFVTG
;
A
#
# COMPACT_ATOMS: atom_id res chain seq x y z
N MET A 1 15.77 -21.13 -12.59
CA MET A 1 16.29 -19.80 -12.20
C MET A 1 15.27 -19.02 -11.38
N ALA A 2 14.24 -18.39 -11.97
CA ALA A 2 13.27 -17.61 -11.18
C ALA A 2 12.45 -18.48 -10.20
N SER A 3 11.96 -19.64 -10.63
CA SER A 3 11.24 -20.58 -9.75
C SER A 3 12.12 -21.14 -8.63
N GLU A 4 13.36 -21.54 -8.96
CA GLU A 4 14.34 -22.05 -7.99
C GLU A 4 14.62 -21.02 -6.88
N VAL A 5 14.78 -19.74 -7.22
CA VAL A 5 14.97 -18.67 -6.22
C VAL A 5 13.75 -18.50 -5.31
N ILE A 6 12.54 -18.65 -5.85
CA ILE A 6 11.31 -18.59 -5.03
C ILE A 6 11.22 -19.81 -4.12
N ASP A 7 11.55 -21.00 -4.61
CA ASP A 7 11.55 -22.23 -3.83
C ASP A 7 12.58 -22.19 -2.68
N ASP A 8 13.77 -21.66 -2.94
CA ASP A 8 14.80 -21.42 -1.93
C ASP A 8 14.30 -20.41 -0.87
N LEU A 9 13.71 -19.29 -1.30
CA LEU A 9 13.14 -18.29 -0.39
C LEU A 9 12.04 -18.86 0.50
N VAL A 10 11.14 -19.67 -0.06
CA VAL A 10 10.08 -20.36 0.71
C VAL A 10 10.70 -21.32 1.73
N THR A 11 11.72 -22.07 1.32
CA THR A 11 12.43 -23.01 2.21
C THR A 11 13.10 -22.30 3.36
N ASP A 12 13.85 -21.23 3.08
CA ASP A 12 14.65 -20.49 4.07
C ASP A 12 13.78 -19.68 5.05
N THR A 13 12.60 -19.24 4.63
CA THR A 13 11.68 -18.46 5.48
C THR A 13 10.65 -19.31 6.23
N ASN A 14 10.64 -20.63 6.00
CA ASN A 14 9.67 -21.55 6.59
C ASN A 14 9.67 -21.49 8.12
N GLY A 15 8.49 -21.33 8.72
CA GLY A 15 8.32 -21.18 10.17
C GLY A 15 8.73 -19.81 10.75
N GLY A 16 9.32 -18.92 9.95
CA GLY A 16 9.72 -17.57 10.37
C GLY A 16 8.70 -16.47 10.08
N LEU A 17 7.68 -16.75 9.26
CA LEU A 17 6.65 -15.77 8.91
C LEU A 17 5.64 -15.60 10.04
N MET A 18 5.46 -14.35 10.48
CA MET A 18 4.43 -13.99 11.45
C MET A 18 3.08 -13.84 10.75
N ALA A 19 2.06 -14.53 11.25
CA ALA A 19 0.69 -14.47 10.72
C ALA A 19 -0.05 -13.17 11.12
N SER A 20 0.57 -12.01 10.90
CA SER A 20 0.06 -10.70 11.34
C SER A 20 -1.23 -10.27 10.67
N THR A 21 -1.52 -10.79 9.48
CA THR A 21 -2.79 -10.58 8.76
C THR A 21 -3.94 -11.43 9.31
N GLY A 22 -3.66 -12.38 10.22
CA GLY A 22 -4.67 -13.25 10.81
C GLY A 22 -5.47 -12.54 11.91
N GLY A 23 -6.79 -12.79 11.99
CA GLY A 23 -7.70 -12.19 12.98
C GLY A 23 -7.46 -12.57 14.46
N ARG A 24 -6.37 -13.28 14.74
CA ARG A 24 -5.92 -13.67 16.09
C ARG A 24 -4.54 -13.08 16.44
N PHE A 25 -4.01 -12.19 15.61
CA PHE A 25 -2.78 -11.46 15.90
C PHE A 25 -3.11 -10.14 16.59
N TYR A 26 -2.64 -9.98 17.83
CA TYR A 26 -2.91 -8.80 18.68
C TYR A 26 -1.63 -8.07 19.11
N GLY A 27 -0.52 -8.31 18.42
CA GLY A 27 0.76 -7.69 18.72
C GLY A 27 0.99 -6.44 17.87
N TRP A 28 1.52 -5.38 18.49
CA TRP A 28 1.90 -4.12 17.81
C TRP A 28 0.75 -3.44 17.04
N VAL A 29 1.08 -2.36 16.32
CA VAL A 29 0.18 -1.68 15.37
C VAL A 29 0.55 -2.17 13.97
N ILE A 30 0.15 -3.41 13.64
CA ILE A 30 0.36 -4.00 12.32
C ILE A 30 -1.00 -4.17 11.65
N GLY A 31 -1.20 -3.47 10.54
CA GLY A 31 -2.41 -3.53 9.74
C GLY A 31 -2.52 -4.83 8.93
N GLY A 32 -3.73 -5.11 8.46
CA GLY A 32 -3.96 -6.18 7.48
C GLY A 32 -3.64 -5.70 6.05
N SER A 33 -3.37 -6.65 5.15
CA SER A 33 -3.21 -6.36 3.73
C SER A 33 -4.58 -6.32 3.03
N LEU A 34 -4.74 -5.39 2.08
CA LEU A 34 -5.92 -5.25 1.23
C LEU A 34 -5.54 -5.51 -0.24
N PRO A 35 -6.45 -5.99 -1.10
CA PRO A 35 -6.14 -6.34 -2.50
C PRO A 35 -5.57 -5.20 -3.35
N ALA A 36 -5.80 -3.94 -2.97
CA ALA A 36 -5.28 -2.78 -3.70
C ALA A 36 -3.74 -2.71 -3.71
N ASP A 37 -3.08 -3.23 -2.67
CA ASP A 37 -1.62 -3.21 -2.56
C ASP A 37 -0.93 -3.99 -3.70
N TRP A 38 -1.52 -5.13 -4.09
CA TRP A 38 -1.05 -5.93 -5.22
C TRP A 38 -1.09 -5.15 -6.54
N LEU A 39 -2.13 -4.31 -6.75
CA LEU A 39 -2.24 -3.51 -7.97
C LEU A 39 -1.16 -2.45 -8.04
N THR A 40 -0.76 -1.86 -6.91
CA THR A 40 0.32 -0.87 -6.85
C THR A 40 1.64 -1.47 -7.36
N THR A 41 1.99 -2.68 -6.90
CA THR A 41 3.18 -3.39 -7.40
C THR A 41 3.06 -3.76 -8.87
N VAL A 42 1.90 -4.25 -9.31
CA VAL A 42 1.69 -4.71 -10.68
C VAL A 42 1.69 -3.56 -11.70
N TRP A 43 1.12 -2.41 -11.34
CA TRP A 43 1.06 -1.25 -12.22
C TRP A 43 2.34 -0.43 -12.24
N ASP A 44 3.17 -0.49 -11.19
CA ASP A 44 4.51 0.10 -11.12
C ASP A 44 4.55 1.56 -11.64
N GLN A 45 3.70 2.41 -11.05
CA GLN A 45 3.55 3.80 -11.46
C GLN A 45 4.39 4.73 -10.57
N ASN A 46 5.31 5.49 -11.15
CA ASN A 46 6.06 6.53 -10.44
C ASN A 46 5.16 7.74 -10.13
N ALA A 47 4.55 7.74 -8.94
CA ALA A 47 3.58 8.73 -8.50
C ALA A 47 4.19 10.09 -8.08
N ALA A 48 5.49 10.33 -8.29
CA ALA A 48 6.13 11.60 -7.90
C ALA A 48 5.65 12.81 -8.72
N SER A 49 5.08 12.59 -9.92
CA SER A 49 4.47 13.66 -10.71
C SER A 49 3.33 13.16 -11.59
N ALA A 50 2.34 14.02 -11.83
CA ALA A 50 1.22 13.73 -12.73
C ALA A 50 1.65 13.45 -14.18
N ALA A 51 2.80 13.98 -14.62
CA ALA A 51 3.36 13.70 -15.94
C ALA A 51 3.86 12.25 -16.06
N CYS A 52 4.37 11.68 -14.96
CA CYS A 52 4.85 10.30 -14.92
C CYS A 52 3.72 9.29 -14.68
N SER A 53 2.70 9.66 -13.89
CA SER A 53 1.62 8.75 -13.48
C SER A 53 0.28 9.48 -13.35
N PRO A 54 -0.39 9.83 -14.47
CA PRO A 54 -1.65 10.59 -14.44
C PRO A 54 -2.78 9.82 -13.74
N ALA A 55 -2.80 8.48 -13.86
CA ALA A 55 -3.78 7.65 -13.16
C ALA A 55 -3.59 7.71 -11.63
N MET A 56 -2.34 7.66 -11.14
CA MET A 56 -2.06 7.75 -9.71
C MET A 56 -2.36 9.14 -9.15
N ALA A 57 -2.12 10.20 -9.91
CA ALA A 57 -2.50 11.55 -9.52
C ALA A 57 -4.02 11.67 -9.30
N VAL A 58 -4.84 11.09 -10.19
CA VAL A 58 -6.31 11.07 -10.01
C VAL A 58 -6.71 10.27 -8.77
N VAL A 59 -6.07 9.12 -8.52
CA VAL A 59 -6.34 8.32 -7.31
C VAL A 59 -5.99 9.10 -6.04
N GLU A 60 -4.84 9.78 -6.01
CA GLU A 60 -4.42 10.62 -4.88
C GLU A 60 -5.40 11.77 -4.64
N GLU A 61 -5.88 12.46 -5.67
CA GLU A 61 -6.90 13.52 -5.56
C GLU A 61 -8.22 13.02 -4.98
N VAL A 62 -8.71 11.86 -5.45
CA VAL A 62 -9.95 11.26 -4.95
C VAL A 62 -9.82 10.86 -3.48
N CYS A 63 -8.72 10.19 -3.12
CA CYS A 63 -8.46 9.80 -1.74
C CYS A 63 -8.25 11.02 -0.83
N GLY A 64 -7.56 12.06 -1.32
CA GLY A 64 -7.37 13.33 -0.62
C GLY A 64 -8.69 14.00 -0.31
N ALA A 65 -9.60 14.12 -1.29
CA ALA A 65 -10.94 14.66 -1.09
C ALA A 65 -11.73 13.88 -0.03
N TRP A 66 -11.66 12.55 -0.05
CA TRP A 66 -12.30 11.72 0.99
C TRP A 66 -11.71 11.96 2.38
N LEU A 67 -10.38 12.13 2.49
CA LEU A 67 -9.73 12.43 3.76
C LEU A 67 -10.10 13.81 4.29
N LEU A 68 -10.19 14.83 3.42
CA LEU A 68 -10.62 16.17 3.82
C LEU A 68 -12.06 16.13 4.36
N ASP A 69 -12.97 15.42 3.69
CA ASP A 69 -14.35 15.23 4.16
C ASP A 69 -14.40 14.47 5.49
N LEU A 70 -13.74 13.32 5.57
CA LEU A 70 -13.71 12.47 6.77
C LEU A 70 -13.17 13.19 8.00
N LEU A 71 -12.17 14.06 7.82
CA LEU A 71 -11.53 14.83 8.88
C LEU A 71 -12.15 16.21 9.09
N ALA A 72 -13.21 16.56 8.34
CA ALA A 72 -13.87 17.87 8.36
C ALA A 72 -12.91 19.06 8.17
N LEU A 73 -11.96 18.92 7.23
CA LEU A 73 -11.00 19.95 6.87
C LEU A 73 -11.53 20.83 5.72
N PRO A 74 -11.01 22.07 5.54
CA PRO A 74 -11.38 22.91 4.40
C PRO A 74 -11.07 22.24 3.05
N GLU A 75 -11.98 22.37 2.09
CA GLU A 75 -11.82 21.80 0.74
C GLU A 75 -10.59 22.31 -0.01
N ASN A 76 -10.04 23.46 0.37
CA ASN A 76 -8.86 24.06 -0.23
C ASN A 76 -7.55 23.72 0.52
N ALA A 77 -7.59 22.85 1.52
CA ALA A 77 -6.40 22.37 2.20
C ALA A 77 -5.59 21.45 1.27
N SER A 78 -4.27 21.60 1.27
CA SER A 78 -3.36 20.72 0.53
C SER A 78 -3.12 19.41 1.30
N PHE A 79 -2.80 18.35 0.55
CA PHE A 79 -2.47 17.03 1.09
C PHE A 79 -1.34 16.40 0.26
N GLY A 80 -0.83 15.27 0.74
CA GLY A 80 0.11 14.42 0.01
C GLY A 80 0.33 13.11 0.76
N PHE A 81 0.41 12.00 0.04
CA PHE A 81 0.64 10.69 0.65
C PHE A 81 2.13 10.47 0.95
N VAL A 82 2.40 9.96 2.14
CA VAL A 82 3.73 9.56 2.61
C VAL A 82 3.70 8.08 2.98
N THR A 83 4.84 7.53 3.36
CA THR A 83 5.01 6.08 3.62
C THR A 83 4.39 5.59 4.94
N GLY A 84 3.48 6.35 5.58
CA GLY A 84 3.09 6.16 6.99
C GLY A 84 1.58 6.06 7.21
#